data_AF-A0A1Y0IT74-F1
#
_entry.id   AF-A0A1Y0IT74-F1
#
_cell.length_a   1.000
_cell.length_b   1.000
_cell.length_c   1.000
_cell.angle_alpha   90.00
_cell.angle_beta   90.00
_cell.angle_gamma   90.00
#
_symmetry.space_group_name_H-M   'P 1'
#
loop_
_entity.id
_entity.type
_entity.pdbx_description
1 polymer ?
#
loop_
_entity_poly.entity_id
_entity_poly.type
_entity_poly.pdbx_seq_one_letter_code
_entity_poly.pdbx_strand_id
1 'polypeptide(L)'
;MKDSLRLLHVIYQLSGKYIGMVPDTSPLDEDKVIRWLSNFLVRRVKKSQFTDDMKLVTVKRFFGDNLLFEESLEMLERVNAVIKVRDYIVITELGILISILSKSSTGDIPSYQFTALNLLSAGISKVHKSRIGKLYPQGLPAKETVFTIFLLVNGSVCRSRAFSYNDEDDTLDVEPILLTMDRISEMLFDGSFNITDPSEFSNMLRRNTGNGLLGRVFDSLYVSKFDRISKVRTVYFNLGKDIDDVDAISNNYKSLLSILIDSTESIIDPDVFLDNLRNLVIKYLVENDLPAHLQLTYFNGVDYRNTLYPLLKVIDSFHEQNYR
;
A
#
# COMPACT_ATOMS: atom_id res chain seq x y z
N MET A 1 17.00 27.97 29.57
CA MET A 1 16.79 27.65 28.13
C MET A 1 17.93 26.86 27.50
N LYS A 2 19.18 27.37 27.47
CA LYS A 2 20.32 26.59 26.95
C LYS A 2 20.54 25.27 27.72
N ASP A 3 20.38 25.31 29.04
CA ASP A 3 20.47 24.13 29.91
C ASP A 3 19.34 23.12 29.66
N SER A 4 18.14 23.60 29.31
CA SER A 4 16.98 22.76 28.98
C SER A 4 17.18 22.02 27.66
N LEU A 5 17.77 22.67 26.64
CA LEU A 5 18.17 22.00 25.40
C LEU A 5 19.29 20.98 25.64
N ARG A 6 20.26 21.32 26.51
CA ARG A 6 21.31 20.38 26.91
C ARG A 6 20.72 19.15 27.61
N LEU A 7 19.79 19.35 28.54
CA LEU A 7 19.11 18.26 29.23
C LEU A 7 18.33 17.37 28.26
N LEU A 8 17.58 17.99 27.33
CA LEU A 8 16.85 17.26 26.29
C LEU A 8 17.79 16.42 25.42
N HIS A 9 18.97 16.95 25.09
CA HIS A 9 19.96 16.20 24.32
C HIS A 9 20.53 15.01 25.08
N VAL A 10 20.81 15.16 26.38
CA VAL A 10 21.20 14.04 27.25
C VAL A 10 20.12 12.97 27.27
N ILE A 11 18.86 13.36 27.47
CA ILE A 11 17.73 12.43 27.47
C ILE A 11 17.62 11.72 26.11
N TYR A 12 17.75 12.44 25.00
CA TYR A 12 17.74 11.87 23.64
C TYR A 12 18.83 10.81 23.45
N GLN A 13 20.06 11.07 23.90
CA GLN A 13 21.17 10.12 23.78
C GLN A 13 20.94 8.85 24.61
N LEU A 14 20.54 9.00 25.88
CA LEU A 14 20.24 7.88 26.78
C LEU A 14 19.05 7.04 26.29
N SER A 15 18.20 7.66 25.47
CA SER A 15 17.02 7.07 24.87
C SER A 15 17.28 6.28 23.57
N GLY A 16 18.52 6.26 23.07
CA GLY A 16 18.85 5.71 21.75
C GLY A 16 18.42 4.26 21.53
N LYS A 17 18.43 3.42 22.57
CA LYS A 17 18.01 2.01 22.50
C LYS A 17 16.53 1.84 22.13
N TYR A 18 15.63 2.73 22.56
CA TYR A 18 14.20 2.63 22.23
C TYR A 18 13.80 3.49 21.04
N ILE A 19 14.45 4.63 20.84
CA ILE A 19 14.14 5.53 19.71
C ILE A 19 14.45 4.83 18.39
N GLY A 20 15.48 3.96 18.37
CA GLY A 20 16.14 3.49 17.16
C GLY A 20 16.81 4.69 16.51
N MET A 21 18.15 4.70 16.43
CA MET A 21 18.91 5.91 16.07
C MET A 21 18.29 6.61 14.83
N VAL A 22 17.56 7.71 15.07
CA VAL A 22 17.13 8.60 13.99
C VAL A 22 18.43 9.16 13.43
N PRO A 23 18.67 9.08 12.11
CA PRO A 23 19.90 9.63 11.55
C PRO A 23 20.06 11.07 12.03
N ASP A 24 21.22 11.40 12.60
CA ASP A 24 21.48 12.74 13.15
C ASP A 24 21.32 13.86 12.10
N THR A 25 21.27 13.50 10.81
CA THR A 25 21.07 14.36 9.64
C THR A 25 19.62 14.39 9.12
N SER A 26 18.67 13.73 9.78
CA SER A 26 17.32 13.51 9.26
C SER A 26 16.32 14.68 9.23
N PRO A 27 16.49 15.86 9.89
CA PRO A 27 15.37 16.81 9.98
C PRO A 27 15.21 17.73 8.76
N LEU A 28 16.05 17.61 7.73
CA LEU A 28 15.96 18.47 6.54
C LEU A 28 14.97 17.94 5.49
N ASP A 29 14.40 16.75 5.68
CA ASP A 29 13.52 16.09 4.72
C ASP A 29 12.24 15.60 5.42
N GLU A 30 11.13 16.28 5.12
CA GLU A 30 9.80 15.98 5.65
C GLU A 30 9.42 14.50 5.42
N ASP A 31 9.76 13.93 4.26
CA ASP A 31 9.43 12.54 3.93
C ASP A 31 10.20 11.51 4.74
N LYS A 32 11.41 11.85 5.21
CA LYS A 32 12.17 11.00 6.14
C LYS A 32 11.55 11.04 7.54
N VAL A 33 11.14 12.23 8.00
CA VAL A 33 10.43 12.40 9.27
C VAL A 33 9.10 11.65 9.26
N ILE A 34 8.34 11.72 8.17
CA ILE A 34 7.09 10.98 7.98
C ILE A 34 7.32 9.46 8.04
N ARG A 35 8.34 8.94 7.35
CA ARG A 35 8.68 7.51 7.37
C ARG A 35 9.08 7.06 8.77
N TRP A 36 9.87 7.85 9.49
CA TRP A 36 10.21 7.58 10.88
C TRP A 36 8.97 7.57 11.78
N LEU A 37 8.12 8.60 11.72
CA LEU A 37 6.87 8.68 12.48
C LEU A 37 5.96 7.49 12.20
N SER A 38 5.85 7.05 10.94
CA SER A 38 5.08 5.87 10.57
C SER A 38 5.58 4.61 11.26
N ASN A 39 6.90 4.44 11.37
CA ASN A 39 7.52 3.31 12.07
C ASN A 39 7.41 3.45 13.60
N PHE A 40 7.55 4.67 14.12
CA PHE A 40 7.55 4.96 15.55
C PHE A 40 6.14 4.86 16.15
N LEU A 41 5.13 5.48 15.53
CA LEU A 41 3.72 5.42 15.97
C LEU A 41 3.14 4.00 15.95
N VAL A 42 3.64 3.13 15.08
CA VAL A 42 3.27 1.69 15.07
C VAL A 42 3.92 0.96 16.26
N ARG A 43 5.15 1.33 16.62
CA ARG A 43 5.90 0.78 17.75
C ARG A 43 5.57 1.54 19.04
N ARG A 44 4.38 1.32 19.60
CA ARG A 44 4.02 1.81 20.94
C ARG A 44 5.17 1.52 21.93
N VAL A 45 5.64 2.55 22.64
CA VAL A 45 6.70 2.38 23.66
C VAL A 45 6.17 1.44 24.75
N LYS A 46 6.82 0.27 24.90
CA LYS A 46 6.45 -0.73 25.91
C LYS A 46 7.28 -0.52 27.16
N LYS A 47 6.72 -0.82 28.34
CA LYS A 47 7.44 -0.78 29.62
C LYS A 47 8.72 -1.63 29.61
N SER A 48 8.74 -2.72 28.85
CA SER A 48 9.91 -3.59 28.67
C SER A 48 11.10 -2.90 27.97
N GLN A 49 10.90 -1.72 27.38
CA GLN A 49 11.93 -0.93 26.71
C GLN A 49 12.56 0.13 27.64
N PHE A 50 12.04 0.30 28.85
CA PHE A 50 12.61 1.24 29.81
C PHE A 50 13.90 0.66 30.40
N THR A 51 15.00 1.37 30.21
CA THR A 51 16.32 0.98 30.70
C THR A 51 16.72 1.77 31.94
N ASP A 52 17.71 1.29 32.68
CA ASP A 52 18.27 2.03 33.82
C ASP A 52 18.86 3.39 33.44
N ASP A 53 19.25 3.55 32.16
CA ASP A 53 19.74 4.81 31.60
C ASP A 53 18.68 5.91 31.61
N MET A 54 17.39 5.53 31.50
CA MET A 54 16.25 6.44 31.49
C MET A 54 15.77 6.82 32.89
N LYS A 55 16.32 6.22 33.95
CA LYS A 55 15.95 6.56 35.33
C LYS A 55 16.37 8.00 35.64
N LEU A 56 15.50 8.72 36.37
CA LEU A 56 15.70 10.10 36.80
C LEU A 56 17.09 10.32 37.41
N VAL A 57 17.52 9.43 38.31
CA VAL A 57 18.83 9.47 38.97
C VAL A 57 19.98 9.39 37.96
N THR A 58 19.85 8.51 36.96
CA THR A 58 20.87 8.33 35.91
C THR A 58 20.94 9.56 35.02
N VAL A 59 19.80 10.06 34.56
CA VAL A 59 19.72 11.28 33.72
C VAL A 59 20.33 12.47 34.46
N LYS A 60 20.00 12.65 35.75
CA LYS A 60 20.56 13.72 36.60
C LYS A 60 22.08 13.63 36.71
N ARG A 61 22.61 12.42 36.91
CA ARG A 61 24.06 12.16 36.93
C ARG A 61 24.74 12.53 35.60
N PHE A 62 24.14 12.20 34.46
CA PHE A 62 24.69 12.52 33.14
C PHE A 62 24.58 14.01 32.78
N PHE A 63 23.58 14.71 33.29
CA PHE A 63 23.45 16.16 33.13
C PHE A 63 24.43 16.96 34.01
N GLY A 64 24.89 16.35 35.11
CA GLY A 64 25.72 16.96 36.15
C GLY A 64 24.87 17.50 37.31
N ASP A 65 25.44 17.51 38.53
CA ASP A 65 24.81 18.02 39.76
C ASP A 65 24.63 19.55 39.70
N ASN A 66 23.68 19.99 38.87
CA ASN A 66 23.34 21.39 38.64
C ASN A 66 22.05 21.75 39.39
N LEU A 67 22.05 22.92 40.03
CA LEU A 67 20.88 23.53 40.68
C LEU A 67 19.68 23.71 39.72
N LEU A 68 19.94 23.72 38.41
CA LEU A 68 18.96 23.99 37.35
C LEU A 68 18.34 22.74 36.70
N PHE A 69 18.64 21.53 37.19
CA PHE A 69 18.10 20.29 36.61
C PHE A 69 16.56 20.24 36.70
N GLU A 70 16.02 20.51 37.88
CA GLU A 70 14.57 20.43 38.12
C GLU A 70 13.81 21.48 37.30
N GLU A 71 14.30 22.73 37.27
CA GLU A 71 13.71 23.80 36.44
C GLU A 71 13.75 23.47 34.94
N SER A 72 14.85 22.86 34.48
CA SER A 72 15.01 22.44 33.09
C SER A 72 14.07 21.28 32.75
N LEU A 73 13.91 20.33 33.66
CA LEU A 73 13.01 19.19 33.48
C LEU A 73 11.55 19.66 33.45
N GLU A 74 11.15 20.54 34.38
CA GLU A 74 9.80 21.10 34.43
C GLU A 74 9.45 21.87 33.15
N MET A 75 10.40 22.64 32.61
CA MET A 75 10.22 23.29 31.31
C MET A 75 9.99 22.27 30.18
N LEU A 76 10.78 21.19 30.13
CA LEU A 76 10.66 20.15 29.10
C LEU A 76 9.34 19.36 29.22
N GLU A 77 8.86 19.11 30.44
CA GLU A 77 7.56 18.49 30.69
C GLU A 77 6.43 19.42 30.25
N ARG A 78 6.51 20.71 30.58
CA ARG A 78 5.50 21.71 30.19
C ARG A 78 5.34 21.84 28.67
N VAL A 79 6.43 21.70 27.91
CA VAL A 79 6.37 21.71 26.44
C VAL A 79 6.07 20.33 25.83
N ASN A 80 5.79 19.32 26.67
CA ASN A 80 5.57 17.93 26.29
C ASN A 80 6.74 17.31 25.50
N ALA A 81 7.97 17.78 25.70
CA ALA A 81 9.16 17.17 25.09
C ALA A 81 9.55 15.87 25.81
N VAL A 82 9.22 15.77 27.09
CA VAL A 82 9.46 14.59 27.92
C VAL A 82 8.25 14.34 28.82
N ILE A 83 8.11 13.10 29.28
CA ILE A 83 7.09 12.70 30.25
C ILE A 83 7.79 11.93 31.36
N LYS A 84 7.50 12.29 32.62
CA LYS A 84 7.92 11.50 33.78
C LYS A 84 6.92 10.38 34.05
N VAL A 85 7.40 9.14 34.07
CA VAL A 85 6.62 7.95 34.41
C VAL A 85 7.29 7.24 35.57
N ARG A 86 6.74 7.42 36.78
CA ARG A 86 7.37 6.96 38.04
C ARG A 86 8.78 7.55 38.16
N ASP A 87 9.81 6.70 38.17
CA ASP A 87 11.21 7.08 38.28
C ASP A 87 11.91 7.21 36.91
N TYR A 88 11.18 7.11 35.80
CA TYR A 88 11.74 7.18 34.45
C TYR A 88 11.39 8.51 33.77
N ILE A 89 12.34 9.05 33.02
CA ILE A 89 12.11 10.14 32.07
C ILE A 89 12.06 9.54 30.66
N VAL A 90 10.93 9.73 29.98
CA VAL A 90 10.69 9.24 28.62
C VAL A 90 10.64 10.44 27.69
N ILE A 91 11.40 10.42 26.59
CA ILE A 91 11.28 11.44 25.56
C ILE A 91 9.99 11.19 24.77
N THR A 92 9.34 12.25 24.33
CA THR A 92 8.23 12.15 23.38
C THR A 92 8.72 12.31 21.95
N GLU A 93 7.85 12.04 20.97
CA GLU A 93 8.07 12.35 19.57
C GLU A 93 8.41 13.84 19.38
N LEU A 94 7.73 14.71 20.12
CA LEU A 94 7.97 16.14 20.11
C LEU A 94 9.37 16.48 20.65
N GLY A 95 9.80 15.84 21.74
CA GLY A 95 11.15 16.02 22.29
C GLY A 95 12.26 15.52 21.37
N ILE A 96 12.02 14.43 20.63
CA ILE A 96 12.94 13.94 19.59
C ILE A 96 13.13 15.01 18.50
N LEU A 97 12.02 15.52 17.96
CA LEU A 97 12.06 16.52 16.91
C LEU A 97 12.71 17.83 17.39
N ILE A 98 12.39 18.30 18.60
CA ILE A 98 13.04 19.50 19.18
C ILE A 98 14.54 19.24 19.36
N SER A 99 14.94 18.08 19.90
CA SER A 99 16.37 17.76 20.08
C SER A 99 17.10 17.76 18.75
N ILE A 100 16.51 17.20 17.70
CA ILE A 100 17.12 17.12 16.37
C ILE A 100 17.20 18.52 15.74
N LEU A 101 16.11 19.31 15.74
CA LEU A 101 16.08 20.66 15.17
C LEU A 101 17.12 21.57 15.85
N SER A 102 17.28 21.44 17.17
CA SER A 102 18.23 22.24 17.94
C SER A 102 19.70 21.98 17.59
N LYS A 103 20.04 20.85 16.95
CA LYS A 103 21.38 20.61 16.40
C LYS A 103 21.63 21.28 15.06
N SER A 104 20.58 21.53 14.28
CA SER A 104 20.66 21.97 12.88
C SER A 104 20.54 23.48 12.66
N SER A 105 19.98 24.22 13.62
CA SER A 105 19.78 25.67 13.51
C SER A 105 19.89 26.35 14.85
N THR A 106 20.09 27.67 14.86
CA THR A 106 20.06 28.49 16.07
C THR A 106 18.63 28.93 16.39
N GLY A 107 18.22 28.79 17.65
CA GLY A 107 16.84 29.06 18.06
C GLY A 107 16.60 28.72 19.53
N ASP A 108 15.34 28.83 19.96
CA ASP A 108 14.90 28.49 21.31
C ASP A 108 13.84 27.39 21.31
N ILE A 109 13.55 26.84 22.50
CA ILE A 109 12.59 25.74 22.66
C ILE A 109 11.21 26.08 22.08
N PRO A 110 10.61 27.26 22.35
CA PRO A 110 9.34 27.64 21.74
C PRO A 110 9.34 27.61 20.20
N SER A 111 10.39 28.14 19.57
CA SER A 111 10.53 28.13 18.11
C SER A 111 10.63 26.71 17.56
N TYR A 112 11.48 25.87 18.17
CA TYR A 112 11.60 24.46 17.76
C TYR A 112 10.31 23.68 18.01
N GLN A 113 9.60 23.96 19.11
CA GLN A 113 8.33 23.31 19.43
C GLN A 113 7.29 23.58 18.35
N PHE A 114 7.18 24.83 17.89
CA PHE A 114 6.25 25.18 16.82
C PHE A 114 6.54 24.41 15.52
N THR A 115 7.80 24.42 15.06
CA THR A 115 8.20 23.68 13.85
C THR A 115 8.00 22.17 14.02
N ALA A 116 8.37 21.61 15.18
CA ALA A 116 8.21 20.19 15.47
C ALA A 116 6.73 19.77 15.51
N LEU A 117 5.82 20.60 16.02
CA LEU A 117 4.38 20.34 16.00
C LEU A 117 3.83 20.30 14.58
N ASN A 118 4.29 21.18 13.69
CA ASN A 118 3.88 21.16 12.28
C ASN A 118 4.32 19.87 11.59
N LEU A 119 5.58 19.46 11.78
CA LEU A 119 6.11 18.20 11.24
C LEU A 119 5.37 16.98 11.80
N LEU A 120 5.08 16.98 13.10
CA LEU A 120 4.35 15.91 13.76
C LEU A 120 2.91 15.81 13.22
N SER A 121 2.23 16.95 13.08
CA SER A 121 0.86 17.02 12.53
C SER A 121 0.80 16.51 11.09
N ALA A 122 1.73 16.93 10.24
CA ALA A 122 1.85 16.46 8.86
C ALA A 122 2.09 14.94 8.80
N GLY A 123 3.02 14.44 9.61
CA GLY A 123 3.32 13.00 9.70
C GLY A 123 2.14 12.17 10.19
N ILE A 124 1.46 12.58 11.26
CA ILE A 124 0.25 11.92 11.77
C ILE A 124 -0.84 11.91 10.69
N SER A 125 -1.09 13.05 10.06
CA SER A 125 -2.10 13.18 8.99
C SER A 125 -1.81 12.23 7.83
N LYS A 126 -0.55 12.12 7.39
CA LYS A 126 -0.15 11.20 6.32
C LYS A 126 -0.27 9.73 6.73
N VAL A 127 0.04 9.36 7.97
CA VAL A 127 -0.20 8.01 8.51
C VAL A 127 -1.69 7.67 8.50
N HIS A 128 -2.55 8.59 8.95
CA HIS A 128 -4.00 8.40 8.90
C HIS A 128 -4.52 8.32 7.47
N LYS A 129 -4.06 9.20 6.57
CA LYS A 129 -4.41 9.15 5.14
C LYS A 129 -4.00 7.80 4.52
N SER A 130 -2.83 7.27 4.85
CA SER A 130 -2.38 5.95 4.41
C SER A 130 -3.27 4.82 4.96
N ARG A 131 -3.67 4.88 6.23
CA ARG A 131 -4.61 3.90 6.81
C ARG A 131 -5.98 3.96 6.15
N ILE A 132 -6.49 5.16 5.90
CA ILE A 132 -7.76 5.37 5.20
C ILE A 132 -7.64 4.84 3.77
N GLY A 133 -6.60 5.19 3.02
CA GLY A 133 -6.37 4.69 1.67
C GLY A 133 -6.19 3.17 1.60
N LYS A 134 -5.70 2.53 2.68
CA LYS A 134 -5.69 1.06 2.77
C LYS A 134 -7.08 0.48 2.97
N LEU A 135 -8.00 1.16 3.65
CA LEU A 135 -9.37 0.70 3.85
C LEU A 135 -10.26 1.02 2.64
N TYR A 136 -10.02 2.16 2.01
CA TYR A 136 -10.76 2.71 0.87
C TYR A 136 -9.76 3.07 -0.25
N PRO A 137 -9.20 2.07 -0.92
CA PRO A 137 -8.28 2.30 -2.03
C PRO A 137 -8.97 3.08 -3.16
N GLN A 138 -8.29 4.09 -3.67
CA GLN A 138 -8.74 4.95 -4.78
C GLN A 138 -8.20 4.38 -6.09
N GLY A 139 -8.66 3.18 -6.47
CA GLY A 139 -8.22 2.49 -7.68
C GLY A 139 -7.07 1.49 -7.48
N LEU A 140 -6.43 1.13 -8.59
CA LEU A 140 -5.45 0.05 -8.68
C LEU A 140 -4.09 0.56 -9.19
N PRO A 141 -2.98 0.04 -8.65
CA PRO A 141 -1.68 0.14 -9.29
C PRO A 141 -1.69 -0.59 -10.64
N ALA A 142 -0.80 -0.17 -11.55
CA ALA A 142 -0.70 -0.74 -12.89
C ALA A 142 -0.57 -2.29 -12.90
N LYS A 143 0.17 -2.88 -11.94
CA LYS A 143 0.31 -4.34 -11.80
C LYS A 143 -1.03 -5.03 -11.55
N GLU A 144 -1.81 -4.56 -10.59
CA GLU A 144 -3.13 -5.09 -10.30
C GLU A 144 -4.15 -4.80 -11.40
N THR A 145 -3.99 -3.69 -12.14
CA THR A 145 -4.77 -3.38 -13.35
C THR A 145 -4.51 -4.40 -14.45
N VAL A 146 -3.23 -4.67 -14.78
CA VAL A 146 -2.84 -5.69 -15.76
C VAL A 146 -3.32 -7.07 -15.35
N PHE A 147 -3.17 -7.44 -14.07
CA PHE A 147 -3.67 -8.72 -13.57
C PHE A 147 -5.20 -8.83 -13.68
N THR A 148 -5.93 -7.75 -13.41
CA THR A 148 -7.38 -7.70 -13.61
C THR A 148 -7.75 -7.93 -15.07
N ILE A 149 -7.08 -7.24 -15.99
CA ILE A 149 -7.33 -7.39 -17.42
C ILE A 149 -6.96 -8.80 -17.89
N PHE A 150 -5.83 -9.35 -17.43
CA PHE A 150 -5.45 -10.75 -17.66
C PHE A 150 -6.57 -11.73 -17.25
N LEU A 151 -7.18 -11.55 -16.08
CA LEU A 151 -8.31 -12.39 -15.65
C LEU A 151 -9.53 -12.22 -16.55
N LEU A 152 -9.86 -10.99 -16.96
CA LEU A 152 -11.01 -10.70 -17.81
C LEU A 152 -10.86 -11.25 -19.23
N VAL A 153 -9.71 -11.02 -19.88
CA VAL A 153 -9.45 -11.50 -21.26
C VAL A 153 -9.30 -13.03 -21.32
N ASN A 154 -8.90 -13.67 -20.22
CA ASN A 154 -8.90 -15.13 -20.08
C ASN A 154 -10.23 -15.69 -19.51
N GLY A 155 -11.26 -14.85 -19.40
CA GLY A 155 -12.63 -15.28 -19.12
C GLY A 155 -12.91 -15.77 -17.70
N SER A 156 -12.13 -15.30 -16.72
CA SER A 156 -12.31 -15.60 -15.29
C SER A 156 -13.45 -14.79 -14.67
N VAL A 157 -14.67 -15.04 -15.13
CA VAL A 157 -15.88 -14.23 -14.86
C VAL A 157 -16.99 -14.96 -14.09
N CYS A 158 -16.72 -16.18 -13.66
CA CYS A 158 -17.58 -16.93 -12.77
C CYS A 158 -16.80 -18.08 -12.13
N ARG A 159 -17.40 -18.74 -11.13
CA ARG A 159 -16.73 -19.83 -10.40
C ARG A 159 -16.32 -20.99 -11.30
N SER A 160 -17.13 -21.34 -12.30
CA SER A 160 -16.84 -22.48 -13.17
C SER A 160 -15.69 -22.22 -14.14
N ARG A 161 -15.40 -20.95 -14.45
CA ARG A 161 -14.32 -20.50 -15.36
C ARG A 161 -13.16 -19.82 -14.62
N ALA A 162 -13.09 -20.01 -13.31
CA ALA A 162 -12.15 -19.29 -12.48
C ALA A 162 -10.69 -19.67 -12.76
N PHE A 163 -9.81 -18.67 -12.64
CA PHE A 163 -8.37 -18.88 -12.62
C PHE A 163 -7.99 -19.70 -11.40
N SER A 164 -7.28 -20.81 -11.60
CA SER A 164 -6.87 -21.73 -10.56
C SER A 164 -5.35 -21.83 -10.53
N TYR A 165 -4.75 -21.51 -9.39
CA TYR A 165 -3.31 -21.53 -9.19
C TYR A 165 -2.96 -22.37 -7.96
N ASN A 166 -2.01 -23.29 -8.08
CA ASN A 166 -1.56 -24.08 -6.95
C ASN A 166 -0.40 -23.35 -6.24
N ASP A 167 -0.63 -22.90 -5.01
CA ASP A 167 0.33 -22.07 -4.25
C ASP A 167 1.57 -22.87 -3.77
N GLU A 168 1.56 -24.21 -3.84
CA GLU A 168 2.61 -25.12 -3.34
C GLU A 168 3.21 -26.05 -4.42
N ASP A 169 2.76 -25.92 -5.67
CA ASP A 169 3.27 -26.75 -6.77
C ASP A 169 4.42 -26.06 -7.49
N ASP A 170 5.64 -26.41 -7.09
CA ASP A 170 6.87 -25.93 -7.71
C ASP A 170 7.04 -26.41 -9.16
N THR A 171 6.15 -27.29 -9.67
CA THR A 171 6.19 -27.78 -11.06
C THR A 171 5.36 -26.95 -12.03
N LEU A 172 4.46 -26.09 -11.53
CA LEU A 172 3.67 -25.20 -12.36
C LEU A 172 4.46 -23.94 -12.69
N ASP A 173 5.01 -23.93 -13.90
CA ASP A 173 5.71 -22.78 -14.45
C ASP A 173 4.75 -21.59 -14.63
N VAL A 174 5.01 -20.53 -13.87
CA VAL A 174 4.26 -19.26 -13.93
C VAL A 174 4.84 -18.31 -14.97
N GLU A 175 6.04 -18.56 -15.52
CA GLU A 175 6.64 -17.69 -16.55
C GLU A 175 5.70 -17.41 -17.71
N PRO A 176 4.92 -18.37 -18.24
CA PRO A 176 3.97 -18.09 -19.32
C PRO A 176 2.85 -17.12 -18.91
N ILE A 177 2.42 -17.14 -17.64
CA ILE A 177 1.45 -16.16 -17.12
C ILE A 177 2.11 -14.78 -17.07
N LEU A 178 3.34 -14.70 -16.55
CA LEU A 178 4.08 -13.45 -16.45
C LEU A 178 4.33 -12.84 -17.83
N LEU A 179 4.75 -13.64 -18.80
CA LEU A 179 4.95 -13.23 -20.19
C LEU A 179 3.64 -12.75 -20.85
N THR A 180 2.52 -13.39 -20.52
CA THR A 180 1.21 -12.97 -21.03
C THR A 180 0.80 -11.63 -20.43
N MET A 181 0.98 -11.47 -19.11
CA MET A 181 0.78 -10.19 -18.44
C MET A 181 1.71 -9.11 -19.01
N ASP A 182 2.95 -9.48 -19.35
CA ASP A 182 3.91 -8.61 -20.01
C ASP A 182 3.38 -8.01 -21.30
N ARG A 183 2.93 -8.89 -22.21
CA ARG A 183 2.33 -8.47 -23.47
C ARG A 183 1.06 -7.64 -23.29
N ILE A 184 0.22 -7.98 -22.31
CA ILE A 184 -0.98 -7.20 -21.99
C ILE A 184 -0.59 -5.79 -21.58
N SER A 185 0.40 -5.62 -20.69
CA SER A 185 0.86 -4.30 -20.27
C SER A 185 1.43 -3.49 -21.43
N GLU A 186 2.25 -4.10 -22.28
CA GLU A 186 2.84 -3.43 -23.45
C GLU A 186 1.74 -2.94 -24.40
N MET A 187 0.69 -3.73 -24.62
CA MET A 187 -0.45 -3.33 -25.45
C MET A 187 -1.33 -2.25 -24.82
N LEU A 188 -1.36 -2.14 -23.49
CA LEU A 188 -2.22 -1.17 -22.80
C LEU A 188 -1.54 0.18 -22.58
N PHE A 189 -0.26 0.20 -22.22
CA PHE A 189 0.41 1.39 -21.68
C PHE A 189 1.69 1.81 -22.42
N ASP A 190 2.00 1.20 -23.57
CA ASP A 190 3.27 1.41 -24.29
C ASP A 190 4.53 1.22 -23.40
N GLY A 191 4.43 0.34 -22.39
CA GLY A 191 5.49 0.04 -21.44
C GLY A 191 5.17 -1.18 -20.56
N SER A 192 6.23 -1.82 -20.02
CA SER A 192 6.08 -2.94 -19.08
C SER A 192 5.94 -2.43 -17.64
N PHE A 193 4.77 -2.66 -17.05
CA PHE A 193 4.45 -2.35 -15.65
C PHE A 193 4.41 -3.62 -14.78
N ASN A 194 4.93 -4.74 -15.27
CA ASN A 194 4.56 -6.06 -14.78
C ASN A 194 5.35 -6.57 -13.58
N ILE A 195 4.86 -7.70 -13.10
CA ILE A 195 5.56 -8.58 -12.18
C ILE A 195 6.45 -9.49 -13.02
N THR A 196 7.76 -9.31 -12.92
CA THR A 196 8.74 -10.15 -13.63
C THR A 196 9.24 -11.31 -12.77
N ASP A 197 8.92 -11.31 -11.47
CA ASP A 197 9.35 -12.32 -10.52
C ASP A 197 8.19 -13.26 -10.12
N PRO A 198 8.33 -14.59 -10.35
CA PRO A 198 7.41 -15.61 -9.85
C PRO A 198 7.06 -15.47 -8.36
N SER A 199 8.04 -15.10 -7.53
CA SER A 199 7.84 -14.95 -6.09
C SER A 199 6.96 -13.74 -5.76
N GLU A 200 7.14 -12.64 -6.48
CA GLU A 200 6.28 -11.46 -6.37
C GLU A 200 4.85 -11.76 -6.83
N PHE A 201 4.68 -12.56 -7.89
CA PHE A 201 3.36 -12.95 -8.39
C PHE A 201 2.59 -13.79 -7.36
N SER A 202 3.24 -14.82 -6.80
CA SER A 202 2.66 -15.61 -5.71
C SER A 202 2.31 -14.74 -4.50
N ASN A 203 3.19 -13.80 -4.12
CA ASN A 203 2.92 -12.85 -3.05
C ASN A 203 1.77 -11.88 -3.37
N MET A 204 1.60 -11.45 -4.63
CA MET A 204 0.46 -10.65 -5.07
C MET A 204 -0.84 -11.44 -4.90
N LEU A 205 -0.90 -12.68 -5.39
CA LEU A 205 -2.07 -13.56 -5.25
C LEU A 205 -2.45 -13.80 -3.79
N ARG A 206 -1.46 -14.01 -2.92
CA ARG A 206 -1.66 -14.20 -1.48
C ARG A 206 -2.15 -12.93 -0.77
N ARG A 207 -1.72 -11.74 -1.22
CA ARG A 207 -2.17 -10.45 -0.68
C ARG A 207 -3.58 -10.08 -1.15
N ASN A 208 -3.94 -10.43 -2.38
CA ASN A 208 -5.24 -10.16 -2.99
C ASN A 208 -6.28 -11.25 -2.64
N THR A 209 -6.66 -11.28 -1.36
CA THR A 209 -7.85 -12.00 -0.89
C THR A 209 -9.11 -11.13 -1.06
N GLY A 210 -10.28 -11.62 -0.64
CA GLY A 210 -11.51 -10.80 -0.63
C GLY A 210 -11.41 -9.50 0.18
N ASN A 211 -10.48 -9.41 1.14
CA ASN A 211 -10.18 -8.17 1.89
C ASN A 211 -8.89 -7.47 1.40
N GLY A 212 -8.29 -7.99 0.34
CA GLY A 212 -7.10 -7.42 -0.31
C GLY A 212 -7.43 -6.17 -1.11
N LEU A 213 -6.46 -5.68 -1.88
CA LEU A 213 -6.67 -4.47 -2.69
C LEU A 213 -7.77 -4.68 -3.73
N LEU A 214 -7.65 -5.73 -4.55
CA LEU A 214 -8.65 -6.07 -5.57
C LEU A 214 -10.04 -6.32 -4.97
N GLY A 215 -10.11 -7.02 -3.84
CA GLY A 215 -11.37 -7.31 -3.16
C GLY A 215 -12.08 -6.07 -2.61
N ARG A 216 -11.33 -5.06 -2.15
CA ARG A 216 -11.89 -3.79 -1.68
C ARG A 216 -12.26 -2.83 -2.79
N VAL A 217 -11.49 -2.82 -3.89
CA VAL A 217 -11.74 -1.94 -5.04
C VAL A 217 -12.96 -2.43 -5.82
N PHE A 218 -13.01 -3.73 -6.14
CA PHE A 218 -14.10 -4.34 -6.92
C PHE A 218 -15.17 -4.96 -6.03
N ASP A 219 -15.55 -4.26 -4.95
CA ASP A 219 -16.43 -4.73 -3.89
C ASP A 219 -17.52 -5.70 -4.38
N SER A 220 -17.61 -6.88 -3.75
CA SER A 220 -18.50 -8.02 -4.08
C SER A 220 -18.32 -8.70 -5.46
N LEU A 221 -17.66 -8.06 -6.43
CA LEU A 221 -17.36 -8.65 -7.74
C LEU A 221 -16.10 -9.53 -7.69
N TYR A 222 -15.03 -9.09 -7.03
CA TYR A 222 -13.80 -9.88 -6.97
C TYR A 222 -13.87 -11.01 -5.94
N VAL A 223 -13.66 -12.24 -6.37
CA VAL A 223 -13.61 -13.43 -5.50
C VAL A 223 -12.23 -14.07 -5.59
N SER A 224 -11.58 -14.22 -4.45
CA SER A 224 -10.33 -14.96 -4.29
C SER A 224 -10.45 -15.89 -3.09
N LYS A 225 -10.41 -17.21 -3.34
CA LYS A 225 -10.58 -18.26 -2.33
C LYS A 225 -9.40 -19.21 -2.37
N PHE A 226 -8.85 -19.53 -1.21
CA PHE A 226 -7.80 -20.52 -1.06
C PHE A 226 -8.36 -21.78 -0.42
N ASP A 227 -8.34 -22.90 -1.14
CA ASP A 227 -8.65 -24.21 -0.60
C ASP A 227 -7.39 -24.80 0.05
N ARG A 228 -7.47 -25.03 1.36
CA ARG A 228 -6.36 -25.55 2.14
C ARG A 228 -6.06 -27.02 1.88
N ILE A 229 -7.04 -27.79 1.38
CA ILE A 229 -6.89 -29.23 1.14
C ILE A 229 -6.15 -29.44 -0.17
N SER A 230 -6.66 -28.83 -1.25
CA SER A 230 -6.05 -28.93 -2.58
C SER A 230 -4.86 -27.97 -2.79
N LYS A 231 -4.66 -27.00 -1.89
CA LYS A 231 -3.65 -25.93 -2.00
C LYS A 231 -3.87 -25.02 -3.22
N VAL A 232 -5.08 -25.05 -3.78
CA VAL A 232 -5.44 -24.25 -4.93
C VAL A 232 -6.09 -22.95 -4.50
N ARG A 233 -5.62 -21.86 -5.09
CA ARG A 233 -6.25 -20.56 -5.08
C ARG A 233 -7.09 -20.40 -6.32
N THR A 234 -8.36 -20.09 -6.12
CA THR A 234 -9.34 -19.83 -7.17
C THR A 234 -9.70 -18.35 -7.18
N VAL A 235 -9.51 -17.68 -8.31
CA VAL A 235 -9.73 -16.24 -8.49
C VAL A 235 -10.66 -15.99 -9.67
N TYR A 236 -11.71 -15.20 -9.49
CA TYR A 236 -12.63 -14.80 -10.56
C TYR A 236 -13.40 -13.53 -10.21
N PHE A 237 -13.94 -12.85 -11.22
CA PHE A 237 -14.97 -11.83 -11.05
C PHE A 237 -16.35 -12.46 -11.09
N ASN A 238 -17.25 -12.14 -10.18
CA ASN A 238 -18.59 -12.70 -10.13
C ASN A 238 -19.57 -11.84 -10.94
N LEU A 239 -19.55 -11.99 -12.26
CA LEU A 239 -20.39 -11.15 -13.15
C LEU A 239 -21.84 -11.64 -13.28
N GLY A 240 -22.12 -12.86 -12.81
CA GLY A 240 -23.44 -13.49 -12.83
C GLY A 240 -23.31 -14.99 -12.55
N LYS A 241 -24.30 -15.58 -11.87
CA LYS A 241 -24.33 -17.03 -11.59
C LYS A 241 -24.71 -17.87 -12.81
N ASP A 242 -25.55 -17.29 -13.66
CA ASP A 242 -26.11 -17.88 -14.87
C ASP A 242 -26.03 -16.81 -15.97
N ILE A 243 -25.64 -17.21 -17.18
CA ILE A 243 -25.34 -16.33 -18.33
C ILE A 243 -26.61 -15.60 -18.87
N ASP A 244 -27.76 -15.84 -18.25
CA ASP A 244 -29.07 -15.44 -18.78
C ASP A 244 -29.48 -13.99 -18.45
N ASP A 245 -28.86 -13.33 -17.47
CA ASP A 245 -29.10 -11.92 -17.17
C ASP A 245 -28.05 -11.02 -17.83
N VAL A 246 -28.28 -10.74 -19.11
CA VAL A 246 -27.40 -9.92 -19.96
C VAL A 246 -27.23 -8.49 -19.42
N ASP A 247 -28.27 -7.94 -18.80
CA ASP A 247 -28.25 -6.58 -18.26
C ASP A 247 -27.40 -6.51 -17.00
N ALA A 248 -27.54 -7.47 -16.08
CA ALA A 248 -26.69 -7.57 -14.90
C ALA A 248 -25.21 -7.75 -15.27
N ILE A 249 -24.91 -8.64 -16.23
CA ILE A 249 -23.53 -8.85 -16.72
C ILE A 249 -22.97 -7.54 -17.31
N SER A 250 -23.75 -6.85 -18.13
CA SER A 250 -23.34 -5.58 -18.74
C SER A 250 -23.07 -4.50 -17.70
N ASN A 251 -23.92 -4.40 -16.67
CA ASN A 251 -23.73 -3.45 -15.57
C ASN A 251 -22.47 -3.77 -14.76
N ASN A 252 -22.22 -5.05 -14.46
CA ASN A 252 -21.00 -5.45 -13.75
C ASN A 252 -19.74 -5.15 -14.56
N TYR A 253 -19.77 -5.38 -15.88
CA TYR A 253 -18.67 -4.96 -16.77
C TYR A 253 -18.49 -3.44 -16.80
N LYS A 254 -19.57 -2.65 -16.84
CA LYS A 254 -19.48 -1.19 -16.75
C LYS A 254 -18.80 -0.74 -15.47
N SER A 255 -19.20 -1.31 -14.32
CA SER A 255 -18.56 -1.01 -13.04
C SER A 255 -17.08 -1.38 -13.02
N LEU A 256 -16.71 -2.55 -13.55
CA LEU A 256 -15.30 -2.94 -13.68
C LEU A 256 -14.51 -1.96 -14.55
N LEU A 257 -15.04 -1.58 -15.71
CA LEU A 257 -14.37 -0.68 -16.65
C LEU A 257 -14.22 0.73 -16.08
N SER A 258 -15.25 1.30 -15.45
CA SER A 258 -15.14 2.61 -14.78
C SER A 258 -13.99 2.62 -13.76
N ILE A 259 -13.91 1.58 -12.93
CA ILE A 259 -12.82 1.46 -11.95
C ILE A 259 -11.45 1.36 -12.64
N LEU A 260 -11.33 0.61 -13.72
CA LEU A 260 -10.07 0.48 -14.46
C LEU A 260 -9.65 1.81 -15.09
N ILE A 261 -10.59 2.52 -15.73
CA ILE A 261 -10.36 3.84 -16.33
C ILE A 261 -9.87 4.80 -15.25
N ASP A 262 -10.61 4.96 -14.16
CA ASP A 262 -10.26 5.84 -13.04
C ASP A 262 -8.90 5.48 -12.43
N SER A 263 -8.56 4.19 -12.38
CA SER A 263 -7.25 3.71 -11.87
C SER A 263 -6.09 4.07 -12.79
N THR A 264 -6.36 4.33 -14.07
CA THR A 264 -5.34 4.54 -15.11
C THR A 264 -5.26 5.97 -15.63
N GLU A 265 -6.21 6.85 -15.28
CA GLU A 265 -6.32 8.22 -15.81
C GLU A 265 -5.03 9.06 -15.64
N SER A 266 -4.26 8.81 -14.59
CA SER A 266 -3.00 9.52 -14.31
C SER A 266 -1.81 9.02 -15.14
N ILE A 267 -1.97 7.88 -15.81
CA ILE A 267 -0.92 7.16 -16.55
C ILE A 267 -1.16 7.29 -18.05
N ILE A 268 -2.41 7.11 -18.48
CA ILE A 268 -2.81 7.08 -19.87
C ILE A 268 -4.16 7.77 -20.04
N ASP A 269 -4.34 8.43 -21.18
CA ASP A 269 -5.61 9.03 -21.55
C ASP A 269 -6.73 7.95 -21.60
N PRO A 270 -7.90 8.19 -20.98
CA PRO A 270 -9.00 7.23 -20.94
C PRO A 270 -9.43 6.68 -22.31
N ASP A 271 -9.47 7.53 -23.35
CA ASP A 271 -9.91 7.10 -24.67
C ASP A 271 -8.84 6.20 -25.32
N VAL A 272 -7.56 6.54 -25.15
CA VAL A 272 -6.45 5.70 -25.62
C VAL A 272 -6.42 4.36 -24.88
N PHE A 273 -6.67 4.36 -23.57
CA PHE A 273 -6.76 3.12 -22.80
C PHE A 273 -7.92 2.23 -23.29
N LEU A 274 -9.09 2.82 -23.55
CA LEU A 274 -10.24 2.10 -24.08
C LEU A 274 -9.97 1.52 -25.48
N ASP A 275 -9.34 2.29 -26.37
CA ASP A 275 -8.93 1.81 -27.70
C ASP A 275 -7.95 0.65 -27.62
N ASN A 276 -6.94 0.75 -26.75
CA ASN A 276 -5.96 -0.30 -26.50
C ASN A 276 -6.62 -1.56 -25.93
N LEU A 277 -7.50 -1.40 -24.93
CA LEU A 277 -8.25 -2.50 -24.34
C LEU A 277 -9.18 -3.16 -25.36
N ARG A 278 -9.85 -2.38 -26.21
CA ARG A 278 -10.69 -2.87 -27.29
C ARG A 278 -9.88 -3.74 -28.26
N ASN A 279 -8.72 -3.26 -28.71
CA ASN A 279 -7.84 -4.00 -29.59
C ASN A 279 -7.31 -5.28 -28.94
N LEU A 280 -6.99 -5.23 -27.66
CA LEU A 280 -6.59 -6.41 -26.87
C LEU A 280 -7.72 -7.46 -26.81
N VAL A 281 -8.95 -7.05 -26.52
CA VAL A 281 -10.11 -7.97 -26.48
C VAL A 281 -10.36 -8.60 -27.84
N ILE A 282 -10.27 -7.82 -28.93
CA ILE A 282 -10.39 -8.35 -30.30
C ILE A 282 -9.28 -9.36 -30.60
N LYS A 283 -8.04 -9.08 -30.21
CA LYS A 283 -6.92 -10.02 -30.34
C LYS A 283 -7.25 -11.34 -29.64
N TYR A 284 -7.67 -11.30 -28.37
CA TYR A 284 -7.95 -12.50 -27.57
C TYR A 284 -9.19 -13.29 -28.00
N LEU A 285 -10.10 -12.67 -28.77
CA LEU A 285 -11.19 -13.38 -29.45
C LEU A 285 -10.69 -14.26 -30.62
N VAL A 286 -9.52 -13.95 -31.19
CA VAL A 286 -8.94 -14.65 -32.34
C VAL A 286 -7.79 -15.56 -31.91
N GLU A 287 -6.86 -15.02 -31.12
CA GLU A 287 -5.64 -15.68 -30.69
C GLU A 287 -5.25 -15.22 -29.28
N ASN A 288 -5.10 -16.19 -28.37
CA ASN A 288 -4.68 -15.94 -26.99
C ASN A 288 -3.18 -16.19 -26.87
N ASP A 289 -2.46 -15.24 -26.25
CA ASP A 289 -1.01 -15.33 -26.02
C ASP A 289 -0.61 -16.48 -25.09
N LEU A 290 -1.53 -16.92 -24.21
CA LEU A 290 -1.31 -18.08 -23.34
C LEU A 290 -1.53 -19.38 -24.16
N PRO A 291 -0.56 -20.30 -24.22
CA PRO A 291 -0.72 -21.57 -24.93
C PRO A 291 -1.94 -22.38 -24.47
N ALA A 292 -2.63 -23.05 -25.40
CA ALA A 292 -3.88 -23.77 -25.12
C ALA A 292 -3.78 -24.81 -23.98
N HIS A 293 -2.65 -25.54 -23.88
CA HIS A 293 -2.46 -26.50 -22.79
C HIS A 293 -2.37 -25.79 -21.42
N LEU A 294 -1.76 -24.61 -21.35
CA LEU A 294 -1.71 -23.80 -20.12
C LEU A 294 -3.04 -23.12 -19.83
N GLN A 295 -3.80 -22.73 -20.85
CA GLN A 295 -5.17 -22.27 -20.66
C GLN A 295 -6.00 -23.35 -19.95
N LEU A 296 -5.90 -24.62 -20.37
CA LEU A 296 -6.60 -25.74 -19.72
C LEU A 296 -6.08 -26.03 -18.30
N THR A 297 -4.81 -25.75 -18.03
CA THR A 297 -4.21 -25.89 -16.70
C THR A 297 -4.73 -24.83 -15.73
N TYR A 298 -4.77 -23.58 -16.15
CA TYR A 298 -5.06 -22.44 -15.29
C TYR A 298 -6.52 -22.00 -15.31
N PHE A 299 -7.25 -22.29 -16.38
CA PHE A 299 -8.63 -21.89 -16.59
C PHE A 299 -9.48 -23.07 -17.03
N ASN A 300 -10.70 -23.14 -16.50
CA ASN A 300 -11.57 -24.28 -16.75
C ASN A 300 -12.58 -23.97 -17.86
N GLY A 301 -12.32 -24.48 -19.08
CA GLY A 301 -13.29 -24.53 -20.17
C GLY A 301 -13.87 -23.18 -20.58
N VAL A 302 -13.00 -22.21 -20.87
CA VAL A 302 -13.39 -20.83 -21.20
C VAL A 302 -14.03 -20.77 -22.59
N ASP A 303 -15.27 -20.27 -22.63
CA ASP A 303 -15.91 -19.84 -23.86
C ASP A 303 -15.62 -18.35 -24.08
N TYR A 304 -14.58 -18.07 -24.86
CA TYR A 304 -14.14 -16.71 -25.16
C TYR A 304 -15.21 -15.89 -25.87
N ARG A 305 -16.03 -16.52 -26.72
CA ARG A 305 -17.08 -15.81 -27.43
C ARG A 305 -18.12 -15.29 -26.45
N ASN A 306 -18.64 -16.17 -25.61
CA ASN A 306 -19.67 -15.80 -24.65
C ASN A 306 -19.14 -14.90 -23.52
N THR A 307 -17.82 -14.86 -23.30
CA THR A 307 -17.23 -14.05 -22.24
C THR A 307 -16.78 -12.67 -22.73
N LEU A 308 -16.10 -12.60 -23.87
CA LEU A 308 -15.45 -11.38 -24.36
C LEU A 308 -16.35 -10.51 -25.24
N TYR A 309 -17.35 -11.06 -25.94
CA TYR A 309 -18.29 -10.23 -26.72
C TYR A 309 -19.08 -9.25 -25.84
N PRO A 310 -19.62 -9.65 -24.66
CA PRO A 310 -20.26 -8.70 -23.76
C PRO A 310 -19.30 -7.60 -23.29
N LEU A 311 -18.05 -7.94 -22.94
CA LEU A 311 -17.04 -6.97 -22.57
C LEU A 311 -16.77 -5.97 -23.72
N LEU A 312 -16.58 -6.47 -24.94
CA LEU A 312 -16.36 -5.65 -26.13
C LEU A 312 -17.51 -4.66 -26.38
N LYS A 313 -18.76 -5.12 -26.27
CA LYS A 313 -19.95 -4.26 -26.40
C LYS A 313 -19.97 -3.15 -25.36
N VAL A 314 -19.57 -3.45 -24.12
CA VAL A 314 -19.53 -2.44 -23.08
C VAL A 314 -18.42 -1.42 -23.37
N ILE A 315 -17.23 -1.86 -23.79
CA ILE A 315 -16.14 -0.96 -24.21
C ILE A 315 -16.62 -0.02 -25.33
N ASP A 316 -17.24 -0.56 -26.38
CA ASP A 316 -17.81 0.23 -27.48
C ASP A 316 -18.84 1.26 -26.97
N SER A 317 -19.65 0.89 -25.97
CA SER A 317 -20.63 1.81 -25.38
C SER A 317 -20.02 2.98 -24.60
N PHE A 318 -18.80 2.84 -24.06
CA PHE A 318 -18.07 3.95 -23.43
C PHE A 318 -17.56 4.94 -24.50
N HIS A 319 -17.05 4.46 -25.63
CA HIS A 319 -16.66 5.32 -26.75
C HIS A 319 -17.85 6.16 -27.24
N GLU A 320 -19.02 5.54 -27.44
CA GLU A 320 -20.22 6.25 -27.93
C GLU A 320 -20.71 7.37 -27.00
N GLN A 321 -20.40 7.30 -25.70
CA GLN A 321 -20.79 8.32 -24.72
C GLN A 321 -19.82 9.50 -24.67
N ASN A 322 -18.52 9.28 -24.92
CA ASN A 322 -17.51 10.35 -24.93
C ASN A 322 -17.56 11.21 -26.21
N TYR A 323 -18.14 10.70 -27.30
CA TYR A 323 -18.28 11.41 -28.58
C TYR A 323 -19.66 12.07 -28.81
N ARG A 324 -20.48 12.26 -27.76
CA ARG A 324 -21.74 13.01 -27.81
C ARG A 324 -21.67 14.32 -27.02
#